data_AF-A0A562TYT1-F1
#
_entry.id   AF-A0A562TYT1-F1
#
_cell.length_a   1.000
_cell.length_b   1.000
_cell.length_c   1.000
_cell.angle_alpha   90.00
_cell.angle_beta   90.00
_cell.angle_gamma   90.00
#
_symmetry.space_group_name_H-M   'P 1'
#
loop_
_entity.id
_entity.type
_entity.pdbx_description
1 polymer ?
#
loop_
_entity_poly.entity_id
_entity_poly.type
_entity_poly.pdbx_seq_one_letter_code
_entity_poly.pdbx_strand_id
1 'polypeptide(L)'
;MSTLSTGAQGYEVMILQQGLNSINGTTITVDGNFGNGTQAAVIQLQTAKGLTADGVVGPDTWAVLDQLAPQGMDISHFNTINWDTLSPHIQFVYCKATEGSNIQDAQFTNNINNAKGKGIITGAYHYLSFQNTAQAQADNFLASGFDFSAPGTLPPALDVEETSGITAANRASCVQLISDWLSIVSAQTNRTPVIYTYKSFWIDNLWNPAQFGNYPLWIASYQAQKPGLPAGWANQTIWQYFGAPDSPPTNIADLDQFNGTQAQLKTFALVGI
;
A
#
# COMPACT_ATOMS: atom_id res chain seq x y z
N MET A 1 16.68 12.95 -11.06
CA MET A 1 16.40 11.50 -11.12
C MET A 1 17.73 10.79 -11.08
N SER A 2 17.91 9.88 -10.13
CA SER A 2 19.16 9.16 -9.95
C SER A 2 19.20 8.01 -10.95
N THR A 3 20.23 7.98 -11.80
CA THR A 3 20.56 6.76 -12.53
C THR A 3 21.07 5.73 -11.53
N LEU A 4 20.47 4.53 -11.50
CA LEU A 4 20.94 3.44 -10.63
C LEU A 4 21.81 2.47 -11.41
N SER A 5 22.89 2.02 -10.77
CA SER A 5 23.82 1.01 -11.30
C SER A 5 24.45 0.23 -10.15
N THR A 6 25.26 -0.79 -10.48
CA THR A 6 26.00 -1.58 -9.49
C THR A 6 26.70 -0.70 -8.45
N GLY A 7 26.48 -1.02 -7.17
CA GLY A 7 26.99 -0.26 -6.02
C GLY A 7 26.02 0.77 -5.46
N ALA A 8 24.93 1.12 -6.17
CA ALA A 8 23.87 1.95 -5.62
C ALA A 8 23.19 1.27 -4.43
N GLN A 9 22.70 2.08 -3.47
CA GLN A 9 22.04 1.61 -2.26
C GLN A 9 20.83 2.46 -1.89
N GLY A 10 19.92 1.89 -1.10
CA GLY A 10 18.80 2.61 -0.48
C GLY A 10 17.42 2.24 -1.04
N TYR A 11 16.41 2.97 -0.59
CA TYR A 11 15.01 2.62 -0.87
C TYR A 11 14.63 2.69 -2.37
N GLU A 12 15.26 3.55 -3.17
CA GLU A 12 15.06 3.54 -4.64
C GLU A 12 15.52 2.22 -5.27
N VAL A 13 16.56 1.58 -4.71
CA VAL A 13 16.97 0.24 -5.14
C VAL A 13 15.94 -0.81 -4.72
N MET A 14 15.27 -0.64 -3.57
CA MET A 14 14.19 -1.55 -3.14
C MET A 14 12.97 -1.47 -4.06
N ILE A 15 12.56 -0.25 -4.41
CA ILE A 15 11.51 0.04 -5.42
C ILE A 15 11.85 -0.67 -6.74
N LEU A 16 13.09 -0.52 -7.22
CA LEU A 16 13.57 -1.21 -8.42
C LEU A 16 13.49 -2.74 -8.28
N GLN A 17 14.05 -3.30 -7.22
CA GLN A 17 14.15 -4.75 -7.01
C GLN A 17 12.76 -5.39 -6.97
N GLN A 18 11.83 -4.76 -6.25
CA GLN A 18 10.47 -5.23 -6.13
C GLN A 18 9.70 -5.14 -7.45
N GLY A 19 9.83 -4.03 -8.18
CA GLY A 19 9.25 -3.88 -9.51
C GLY A 19 9.76 -4.95 -10.48
N LEU A 20 11.08 -5.23 -10.47
CA LEU A 20 11.69 -6.29 -11.29
C LEU A 20 11.14 -7.68 -10.96
N ASN A 21 11.05 -8.04 -9.68
CA ASN A 21 10.45 -9.31 -9.24
C ASN A 21 9.03 -9.50 -9.79
N SER A 22 8.26 -8.42 -9.79
CA SER A 22 6.86 -8.46 -10.19
C SER A 22 6.63 -8.57 -11.70
N ILE A 23 7.48 -7.94 -12.51
CA ILE A 23 7.28 -7.90 -13.98
C ILE A 23 8.09 -8.95 -14.74
N ASN A 24 9.23 -9.38 -14.19
CA ASN A 24 10.11 -10.34 -14.85
C ASN A 24 10.03 -11.75 -14.25
N GLY A 25 9.28 -11.93 -13.15
CA GLY A 25 9.25 -13.19 -12.41
C GLY A 25 10.60 -13.54 -11.80
N THR A 26 11.44 -12.54 -11.55
CA THR A 26 12.71 -12.75 -10.83
C THR A 26 12.44 -13.01 -9.35
N THR A 27 13.44 -13.54 -8.66
CA THR A 27 13.39 -13.80 -7.21
C THR A 27 14.58 -13.14 -6.51
N ILE A 28 14.94 -11.93 -6.94
CA ILE A 28 16.04 -11.18 -6.33
C ILE A 28 15.61 -10.70 -4.95
N THR A 29 16.55 -10.68 -4.01
CA THR A 29 16.29 -10.12 -2.67
C THR A 29 16.03 -8.62 -2.78
N VAL A 30 14.99 -8.15 -2.10
CA VAL A 30 14.67 -6.72 -1.96
C VAL A 30 15.39 -6.19 -0.71
N ASP A 31 16.69 -5.94 -0.85
CA ASP A 31 17.59 -5.55 0.25
C ASP A 31 18.12 -4.11 0.12
N GLY A 32 17.75 -3.42 -0.96
CA GLY A 32 18.22 -2.07 -1.24
C GLY A 32 19.68 -2.00 -1.69
N ASN A 33 20.31 -3.13 -2.05
CA ASN A 33 21.68 -3.17 -2.58
C ASN A 33 21.69 -3.53 -4.06
N PHE A 34 22.24 -2.66 -4.90
CA PHE A 34 22.36 -2.93 -6.33
C PHE A 34 23.60 -3.80 -6.60
N GLY A 35 23.42 -5.12 -6.51
CA GLY A 35 24.44 -6.12 -6.83
C GLY A 35 24.26 -6.77 -8.21
N ASN A 36 25.06 -7.81 -8.48
CA ASN A 36 25.06 -8.54 -9.76
C ASN A 36 23.69 -9.15 -10.10
N GLY A 37 22.93 -9.61 -9.10
CA GLY A 37 21.58 -10.16 -9.29
C GLY A 37 20.60 -9.08 -9.80
N THR A 38 20.63 -7.90 -9.19
CA THR A 38 19.84 -6.74 -9.63
C THR A 38 20.25 -6.32 -11.04
N GLN A 39 21.55 -6.22 -11.32
CA GLN A 39 22.05 -5.87 -12.66
C GLN A 39 21.56 -6.85 -13.74
N ALA A 40 21.63 -8.16 -13.47
CA ALA A 40 21.15 -9.18 -14.40
C ALA A 40 19.63 -9.05 -14.65
N ALA A 41 18.84 -8.79 -13.61
CA ALA A 41 17.40 -8.56 -13.72
C ALA A 41 17.07 -7.29 -14.54
N VAL A 42 17.86 -6.23 -14.40
CA VAL A 42 17.75 -5.01 -15.22
C VAL A 42 18.04 -5.31 -16.69
N ILE A 43 19.14 -6.00 -17.00
CA ILE A 43 19.49 -6.42 -18.37
C ILE A 43 18.37 -7.28 -18.97
N GLN A 44 17.78 -8.18 -18.18
CA GLN A 44 16.65 -9.00 -18.60
C GLN A 44 15.44 -8.14 -18.96
N LEU A 45 15.07 -7.17 -18.11
CA LEU A 45 13.98 -6.24 -18.40
C LEU A 45 14.25 -5.46 -19.69
N GLN A 46 15.43 -4.84 -19.79
CA GLN A 46 15.82 -4.01 -20.92
C GLN A 46 15.75 -4.80 -22.23
N THR A 47 16.32 -6.01 -22.24
CA THR A 47 16.25 -6.92 -23.39
C THR A 47 14.80 -7.24 -23.76
N ALA A 48 13.98 -7.62 -22.78
CA ALA A 48 12.58 -7.99 -23.00
C ALA A 48 11.71 -6.82 -23.52
N LYS A 49 12.12 -5.58 -23.27
CA LYS A 49 11.41 -4.36 -23.67
C LYS A 49 12.05 -3.62 -24.85
N GLY A 50 13.11 -4.19 -25.44
CA GLY A 50 13.81 -3.59 -26.58
C GLY A 50 14.59 -2.32 -26.24
N LEU A 51 14.98 -2.15 -24.98
CA LEU A 51 15.87 -1.08 -24.53
C LEU A 51 17.34 -1.48 -24.70
N THR A 52 18.27 -0.52 -24.59
CA THR A 52 19.70 -0.82 -24.45
C THR A 52 19.93 -1.65 -23.18
N ALA A 53 20.43 -2.87 -23.34
CA ALA A 53 20.62 -3.82 -22.24
C ALA A 53 22.00 -3.64 -21.55
N ASP A 54 22.24 -2.47 -20.98
CA ASP A 54 23.50 -2.09 -20.32
C ASP A 54 23.52 -2.36 -18.80
N GLY A 55 22.40 -2.80 -18.22
CA GLY A 55 22.28 -3.03 -16.79
C GLY A 55 22.24 -1.75 -15.94
N VAL A 56 22.01 -0.60 -16.57
CA VAL A 56 21.89 0.71 -15.94
C VAL A 56 20.44 1.17 -15.97
N VAL A 57 19.93 1.60 -14.82
CA VAL A 57 18.54 2.06 -14.70
C VAL A 57 18.48 3.56 -14.94
N GLY A 58 18.32 3.91 -16.22
CA GLY A 58 18.04 5.27 -16.68
C GLY A 58 16.54 5.55 -16.84
N PRO A 59 16.17 6.73 -17.38
CA PRO A 59 14.78 7.16 -17.54
C PRO A 59 13.89 6.16 -18.30
N ASP A 60 14.40 5.52 -19.36
CA ASP A 60 13.61 4.57 -20.16
C ASP A 60 13.30 3.28 -19.39
N THR A 61 14.27 2.78 -18.61
CA THR A 61 14.07 1.61 -17.74
C THR A 61 13.05 1.94 -16.64
N TRP A 62 13.16 3.12 -16.03
CA TRP A 62 12.20 3.58 -15.02
C TRP A 62 10.79 3.75 -15.60
N ALA A 63 10.65 4.35 -16.78
CA ALA A 63 9.36 4.54 -17.42
C ALA A 63 8.61 3.21 -17.65
N VAL A 64 9.34 2.15 -17.99
CA VAL A 64 8.78 0.79 -18.08
C VAL A 64 8.31 0.28 -16.72
N LEU A 65 9.15 0.39 -15.68
CA LEU A 65 8.80 -0.05 -14.33
C LEU A 65 7.58 0.69 -13.80
N ASP A 66 7.57 2.02 -13.95
CA ASP A 66 6.47 2.87 -13.48
C ASP A 66 5.14 2.51 -14.14
N GLN A 67 5.16 2.11 -15.41
CA GLN A 67 3.95 1.68 -16.13
C GLN A 67 3.45 0.29 -15.72
N LEU A 68 4.35 -0.64 -15.39
CA LEU A 68 4.03 -2.06 -15.25
C LEU A 68 3.95 -2.56 -13.81
N ALA A 69 4.62 -1.88 -12.87
CA ALA A 69 4.59 -2.19 -11.45
C ALA A 69 4.60 -0.89 -10.63
N PRO A 70 3.48 -0.16 -10.57
CA PRO A 70 3.38 1.07 -9.82
C PRO A 70 3.72 0.86 -8.34
N GLN A 71 4.70 1.61 -7.87
CA GLN A 71 5.14 1.59 -6.49
C GLN A 71 4.42 2.69 -5.70
N GLY A 72 4.23 2.45 -4.41
CA GLY A 72 3.61 3.37 -3.49
C GLY A 72 4.21 3.21 -2.10
N MET A 73 3.59 3.89 -1.16
CA MET A 73 3.96 3.81 0.25
C MET A 73 2.74 4.10 1.12
N ASP A 74 2.86 3.84 2.40
CA ASP A 74 1.90 4.30 3.39
C ASP A 74 2.59 4.97 4.58
N ILE A 75 1.93 5.99 5.13
CA ILE A 75 2.50 6.88 6.13
C ILE A 75 1.49 7.32 7.18
N SER A 76 2.00 7.66 8.35
CA SER A 76 1.25 8.23 9.48
C SER A 76 2.05 9.36 10.13
N HIS A 77 1.59 9.86 11.28
CA HIS A 77 2.36 10.78 12.12
C HIS A 77 3.71 10.24 12.61
N PHE A 78 3.97 8.94 12.54
CA PHE A 78 5.27 8.37 12.91
C PHE A 78 6.35 8.62 11.85
N ASN A 79 5.98 8.95 10.61
CA ASN A 79 6.93 9.14 9.52
C ASN A 79 7.29 10.63 9.35
N THR A 80 8.59 10.91 9.25
CA THR A 80 9.09 12.21 8.79
C THR A 80 9.56 12.09 7.36
N ILE A 81 8.78 12.61 6.40
CA ILE A 81 9.08 12.51 4.97
C ILE A 81 9.78 13.78 4.48
N ASN A 82 10.99 13.62 3.93
CA ASN A 82 11.60 14.67 3.12
C ASN A 82 11.02 14.62 1.71
N TRP A 83 9.97 15.41 1.50
CA TRP A 83 9.26 15.47 0.23
C TRP A 83 10.16 15.93 -0.93
N ASP A 84 11.14 16.80 -0.72
CA ASP A 84 12.01 17.29 -1.80
C ASP A 84 12.92 16.20 -2.37
N THR A 85 13.25 15.20 -1.57
CA THR A 85 14.08 14.06 -1.96
C THR A 85 13.29 12.76 -2.12
N LEU A 86 11.96 12.82 -2.07
CA LEU A 86 11.11 11.66 -2.30
C LEU A 86 11.29 11.17 -3.74
N SER A 87 11.48 9.87 -3.91
CA SER A 87 11.63 9.26 -5.23
C SER A 87 10.44 9.59 -6.12
N PRO A 88 10.66 10.04 -7.37
CA PRO A 88 9.57 10.30 -8.31
C PRO A 88 8.87 9.02 -8.78
N HIS A 89 9.39 7.85 -8.43
CA HIS A 89 8.82 6.54 -8.78
C HIS A 89 7.75 6.06 -7.78
N ILE A 90 7.54 6.80 -6.69
CA ILE A 90 6.37 6.64 -5.81
C ILE A 90 5.16 7.30 -6.49
N GLN A 91 4.18 6.49 -6.88
CA GLN A 91 3.03 6.92 -7.68
C GLN A 91 1.74 7.03 -6.87
N PHE A 92 1.65 6.33 -5.73
CA PHE A 92 0.53 6.46 -4.81
C PHE A 92 0.97 6.45 -3.35
N VAL A 93 0.13 7.01 -2.48
CA VAL A 93 0.33 6.96 -1.03
C VAL A 93 -0.99 6.79 -0.29
N TYR A 94 -1.03 5.91 0.71
CA TYR A 94 -2.07 5.91 1.73
C TYR A 94 -1.60 6.65 2.98
N CYS A 95 -2.36 7.64 3.43
CA CYS A 95 -2.05 8.38 4.65
C CYS A 95 -3.01 7.98 5.77
N LYS A 96 -2.51 7.75 6.99
CA LYS A 96 -3.36 7.54 8.17
C LYS A 96 -4.23 8.77 8.36
N ALA A 97 -5.54 8.59 8.36
CA ALA A 97 -6.48 9.67 8.63
C ALA A 97 -6.93 9.63 10.08
N THR A 98 -7.30 8.45 10.56
CA THR A 98 -7.94 8.29 11.87
C THR A 98 -7.67 6.93 12.49
N GLU A 99 -7.95 6.83 13.78
CA GLU A 99 -7.89 5.61 14.56
C GLU A 99 -9.05 5.56 15.55
N GLY A 100 -9.72 4.41 15.62
CA GLY A 100 -10.85 4.21 16.52
C GLY A 100 -11.92 5.30 16.39
N SER A 101 -12.64 5.58 17.48
CA SER A 101 -13.79 6.48 17.46
C SER A 101 -13.48 7.97 17.56
N ASN A 102 -12.23 8.38 17.83
CA ASN A 102 -11.94 9.78 18.16
C ASN A 102 -10.53 10.29 17.84
N ILE A 103 -9.60 9.45 17.36
CA ILE A 103 -8.26 9.91 17.03
C ILE A 103 -8.24 10.35 15.57
N GLN A 104 -7.76 11.59 15.35
CA GLN A 104 -7.39 12.14 14.05
C GLN A 104 -5.86 12.18 13.96
N ASP A 105 -5.28 11.69 12.87
CA ASP A 105 -3.83 11.72 12.70
C ASP A 105 -3.35 13.16 12.45
N ALA A 106 -2.44 13.63 13.30
CA ALA A 106 -1.99 15.02 13.30
C ALA A 106 -1.21 15.43 12.03
N GLN A 107 -0.67 14.46 11.28
CA GLN A 107 0.06 14.73 10.03
C GLN A 107 -0.80 14.52 8.79
N PHE A 108 -2.02 13.99 8.91
CA PHE A 108 -2.86 13.63 7.77
C PHE A 108 -2.98 14.74 6.72
N THR A 109 -3.40 15.94 7.13
CA THR A 109 -3.59 17.08 6.22
C THR A 109 -2.29 17.49 5.53
N ASN A 110 -1.18 17.53 6.27
CA ASN A 110 0.13 17.88 5.71
C ASN A 110 0.60 16.85 4.69
N ASN A 111 0.47 15.56 5.03
CA ASN A 111 0.85 14.45 4.17
C ASN A 111 0.04 14.44 2.86
N ILE A 112 -1.29 14.61 2.95
CA ILE A 112 -2.17 14.70 1.77
C ILE A 112 -1.77 15.90 0.90
N ASN A 113 -1.57 17.09 1.47
CA ASN A 113 -1.25 18.29 0.70
C ASN A 113 0.11 18.17 0.00
N ASN A 114 1.12 17.64 0.68
CA ASN A 114 2.45 17.46 0.10
C ASN A 114 2.45 16.41 -1.02
N ALA A 115 1.74 15.29 -0.83
CA ALA A 115 1.60 14.26 -1.86
C ALA A 115 0.87 14.80 -3.11
N LYS A 116 -0.27 15.49 -2.91
CA LYS A 116 -1.00 16.15 -4.01
C LYS A 116 -0.16 17.20 -4.73
N GLY A 117 0.65 17.97 -3.99
CA GLY A 117 1.59 18.95 -4.56
C GLY A 117 2.64 18.34 -5.50
N LYS A 118 2.88 17.02 -5.42
CA LYS A 118 3.76 16.27 -6.33
C LYS A 118 3.02 15.48 -7.40
N GLY A 119 1.69 15.55 -7.44
CA GLY A 119 0.86 14.77 -8.36
C GLY A 119 0.79 13.28 -8.02
N ILE A 120 1.11 12.89 -6.76
CA ILE A 120 0.99 11.52 -6.28
C ILE A 120 -0.50 11.20 -6.04
N ILE A 121 -0.94 10.01 -6.45
CA ILE A 121 -2.30 9.52 -6.16
C ILE A 121 -2.45 9.31 -4.65
N THR A 122 -3.50 9.86 -4.03
CA THR A 122 -3.64 9.85 -2.56
C THR A 122 -4.78 8.97 -2.08
N GLY A 123 -4.56 8.26 -0.98
CA GLY A 123 -5.58 7.52 -0.25
C GLY A 123 -5.54 7.86 1.24
N ALA A 124 -6.61 7.48 1.94
CA ALA A 124 -6.73 7.66 3.37
C ALA A 124 -7.12 6.33 4.02
N TYR A 125 -6.48 5.99 5.14
CA TYR A 125 -6.80 4.78 5.89
C TYR A 125 -7.25 5.05 7.32
N HIS A 126 -8.06 4.13 7.85
CA HIS A 126 -8.56 4.11 9.22
C HIS A 126 -7.96 2.93 9.97
N TYR A 127 -7.30 3.17 11.10
CA TYR A 127 -6.82 2.11 12.00
C TYR A 127 -7.96 1.62 12.89
N LEU A 128 -8.40 0.38 12.69
CA LEU A 128 -9.56 -0.19 13.36
C LEU A 128 -9.30 -0.48 14.84
N SER A 129 -10.27 -0.15 15.69
CA SER A 129 -10.39 -0.64 17.06
C SER A 129 -11.58 -1.59 17.23
N PHE A 130 -11.34 -2.79 17.77
CA PHE A 130 -12.42 -3.73 18.11
C PHE A 130 -13.19 -3.36 19.39
N GLN A 131 -12.81 -2.26 20.06
CA GLN A 131 -13.45 -1.76 21.28
C GLN A 131 -14.46 -0.64 21.02
N ASN A 132 -14.61 -0.21 19.76
CA ASN A 132 -15.50 0.89 19.37
C ASN A 132 -16.54 0.40 18.36
N THR A 133 -17.68 1.08 18.26
CA THR A 133 -18.71 0.71 17.28
C THR A 133 -18.26 1.05 15.86
N ALA A 134 -18.74 0.31 14.86
CA ALA A 134 -18.47 0.61 13.46
C ALA A 134 -18.93 2.02 13.06
N GLN A 135 -20.11 2.45 13.55
CA GLN A 135 -20.64 3.80 13.29
C GLN A 135 -19.71 4.90 13.80
N ALA A 136 -19.27 4.84 15.06
CA ALA A 136 -18.41 5.88 15.63
C ALA A 136 -17.06 5.97 14.90
N GLN A 137 -16.53 4.81 14.47
CA GLN A 137 -15.29 4.74 13.70
C GLN A 137 -15.45 5.29 12.28
N ALA A 138 -16.56 4.97 11.61
CA ALA A 138 -16.88 5.52 10.29
C ALA A 138 -17.11 7.04 10.37
N ASP A 139 -17.83 7.52 11.38
CA ASP A 139 -18.06 8.95 11.61
C ASP A 139 -16.73 9.69 11.82
N ASN A 140 -15.82 9.12 12.63
CA ASN A 140 -14.49 9.67 12.84
C ASN A 140 -13.70 9.73 11.52
N PHE A 141 -13.65 8.63 10.76
CA PHE A 141 -12.94 8.56 9.49
C PHE A 141 -13.47 9.57 8.46
N LEU A 142 -14.79 9.70 8.34
CA LEU A 142 -15.42 10.67 7.44
C LEU A 142 -15.20 12.12 7.89
N ALA A 143 -15.05 12.37 9.20
CA ALA A 143 -14.71 13.67 9.75
C ALA A 143 -13.27 14.13 9.44
N SER A 144 -12.42 13.26 8.88
CA SER A 144 -11.08 13.66 8.37
C SER A 144 -11.14 14.69 7.23
N GLY A 145 -12.30 14.81 6.56
CA GLY A 145 -12.51 15.78 5.48
C GLY A 145 -11.86 15.40 4.15
N PHE A 146 -11.38 14.16 3.99
CA PHE A 146 -10.82 13.70 2.73
C PHE A 146 -11.91 13.44 1.68
N ASP A 147 -11.77 14.09 0.53
CA ASP A 147 -12.72 13.97 -0.58
C ASP A 147 -12.43 12.73 -1.45
N PHE A 148 -13.14 11.63 -1.18
CA PHE A 148 -13.06 10.38 -1.96
C PHE A 148 -13.75 10.44 -3.33
N SER A 149 -14.38 11.56 -3.69
CA SER A 149 -15.00 11.77 -5.00
C SER A 149 -14.06 12.41 -6.02
N ALA A 150 -12.98 13.04 -5.56
CA ALA A 150 -12.03 13.72 -6.42
C ALA A 150 -11.20 12.74 -7.27
N PRO A 151 -10.86 13.08 -8.53
CA PRO A 151 -9.90 12.32 -9.32
C PRO A 151 -8.54 12.20 -8.62
N GLY A 152 -7.87 11.06 -8.80
CA GLY A 152 -6.57 10.81 -8.17
C GLY A 152 -6.68 10.46 -6.68
N THR A 153 -7.85 9.97 -6.26
CA THR A 153 -8.10 9.49 -4.89
C THR A 153 -8.39 8.00 -4.87
N LEU A 154 -7.60 7.25 -4.10
CA LEU A 154 -7.83 5.84 -3.86
C LEU A 154 -9.11 5.64 -3.03
N PRO A 155 -9.74 4.45 -3.08
CA PRO A 155 -10.84 4.14 -2.18
C PRO A 155 -10.43 4.27 -0.71
N PRO A 156 -11.40 4.43 0.21
CA PRO A 156 -11.15 4.30 1.65
C PRO A 156 -10.42 3.01 1.98
N ALA A 157 -9.44 3.03 2.88
CA ALA A 157 -8.84 1.80 3.40
C ALA A 157 -9.19 1.59 4.87
N LEU A 158 -9.55 0.35 5.23
CA LEU A 158 -9.69 -0.10 6.61
C LEU A 158 -8.49 -0.95 6.97
N ASP A 159 -7.71 -0.50 7.93
CA ASP A 159 -6.59 -1.24 8.50
C ASP A 159 -7.09 -2.11 9.66
N VAL A 160 -7.00 -3.43 9.45
CA VAL A 160 -7.50 -4.46 10.35
C VAL A 160 -6.34 -5.33 10.83
N GLU A 161 -5.66 -4.88 11.89
CA GLU A 161 -4.55 -5.65 12.47
C GLU A 161 -4.41 -5.56 14.00
N GLU A 162 -5.26 -4.76 14.66
CA GLU A 162 -5.30 -4.63 16.11
C GLU A 162 -5.90 -5.88 16.78
N THR A 163 -5.31 -6.34 17.88
CA THR A 163 -5.79 -7.52 18.62
C THR A 163 -6.60 -7.15 19.87
N SER A 164 -6.43 -5.93 20.37
CA SER A 164 -7.09 -5.39 21.55
C SER A 164 -8.61 -5.36 21.36
N GLY A 165 -9.33 -6.08 22.22
CA GLY A 165 -10.78 -6.25 22.15
C GLY A 165 -11.23 -7.56 21.48
N ILE A 166 -10.32 -8.33 20.88
CA ILE A 166 -10.63 -9.66 20.34
C ILE A 166 -10.51 -10.72 21.45
N THR A 167 -11.54 -11.55 21.57
CA THR A 167 -11.59 -12.75 22.41
C THR A 167 -12.15 -13.90 21.59
N ALA A 168 -11.91 -15.15 21.99
CA ALA A 168 -12.50 -16.30 21.29
C ALA A 168 -14.04 -16.23 21.23
N ALA A 169 -14.69 -15.63 22.23
CA ALA A 169 -16.15 -15.54 22.32
C ALA A 169 -16.77 -14.48 21.40
N ASN A 170 -16.04 -13.40 21.06
CA ASN A 170 -16.59 -12.27 20.31
C ASN A 170 -16.04 -12.12 18.88
N ARG A 171 -15.28 -13.11 18.36
CA ARG A 171 -14.74 -13.07 16.98
C ARG A 171 -15.82 -12.84 15.92
N ALA A 172 -16.99 -13.47 16.07
CA ALA A 172 -18.11 -13.24 15.16
C ALA A 172 -18.56 -11.77 15.16
N SER A 173 -18.62 -11.14 16.33
CA SER A 173 -18.92 -9.70 16.46
C SER A 173 -17.81 -8.82 15.89
N CYS A 174 -16.54 -9.21 16.02
CA CYS A 174 -15.40 -8.51 15.41
C CYS A 174 -15.50 -8.54 13.88
N VAL A 175 -15.84 -9.70 13.30
CA VAL A 175 -16.08 -9.88 11.86
C VAL A 175 -17.30 -9.07 11.39
N GLN A 176 -18.36 -9.01 12.20
CA GLN A 176 -19.52 -8.17 11.90
C GLN A 176 -19.17 -6.68 11.92
N LEU A 177 -18.37 -6.23 12.89
CA LEU A 177 -17.92 -4.85 13.01
C LEU A 177 -17.15 -4.40 11.76
N ILE A 178 -16.25 -5.24 11.22
CA ILE A 178 -15.57 -4.98 9.95
C ILE A 178 -16.60 -4.82 8.82
N SER A 179 -17.56 -5.74 8.71
CA SER A 179 -18.61 -5.70 7.68
C SER A 179 -19.46 -4.43 7.75
N ASP A 180 -19.82 -4.01 8.96
CA ASP A 180 -20.61 -2.81 9.21
C ASP A 180 -19.85 -1.54 8.83
N TRP A 181 -18.56 -1.44 9.20
CA TRP A 181 -17.74 -0.28 8.84
C TRP A 181 -17.60 -0.14 7.32
N LEU A 182 -17.30 -1.26 6.64
CA LEU A 182 -17.18 -1.29 5.17
C LEU A 182 -18.48 -0.85 4.49
N SER A 183 -19.62 -1.31 5.00
CA SER A 183 -20.95 -0.94 4.48
C SER A 183 -21.24 0.56 4.66
N ILE A 184 -21.01 1.09 5.86
CA ILE A 184 -21.25 2.51 6.17
C ILE A 184 -20.38 3.40 5.29
N VAL A 185 -19.07 3.14 5.25
CA VAL A 185 -18.13 3.96 4.49
C VAL A 185 -18.36 3.83 2.98
N SER A 186 -18.72 2.63 2.50
CA SER A 186 -19.08 2.46 1.08
C SER A 186 -20.31 3.28 0.70
N ALA A 187 -21.35 3.28 1.54
CA ALA A 187 -22.57 4.06 1.30
C ALA A 187 -22.31 5.58 1.29
N GLN A 188 -21.40 6.07 2.14
CA GLN A 188 -21.10 7.50 2.25
C GLN A 188 -20.12 8.01 1.18
N THR A 189 -19.25 7.15 0.67
CA THR A 189 -18.20 7.54 -0.30
C THR A 189 -18.50 7.10 -1.73
N ASN A 190 -19.47 6.19 -1.92
CA ASN A 190 -19.73 5.51 -3.19
C ASN A 190 -18.48 4.79 -3.76
N ARG A 191 -17.61 4.30 -2.86
CA ARG A 191 -16.41 3.52 -3.18
C ARG A 191 -16.46 2.19 -2.44
N THR A 192 -15.90 1.14 -3.04
CA THR A 192 -15.64 -0.11 -2.32
C THR A 192 -14.35 0.04 -1.51
N PRO A 193 -14.38 0.01 -0.16
CA PRO A 193 -13.17 0.18 0.61
C PRO A 193 -12.16 -0.96 0.42
N VAL A 194 -10.88 -0.65 0.58
CA VAL A 194 -9.78 -1.60 0.66
C VAL A 194 -9.68 -2.14 2.09
N ILE A 195 -9.36 -3.43 2.24
CA ILE A 195 -9.04 -4.02 3.54
C ILE A 195 -7.53 -4.22 3.59
N TYR A 196 -6.87 -3.57 4.55
CA TYR A 196 -5.50 -3.85 4.93
C TYR A 196 -5.45 -4.86 6.09
N THR A 197 -4.54 -5.82 6.01
CA THR A 197 -4.26 -6.83 7.06
C THR A 197 -2.97 -7.58 6.73
N TYR A 198 -2.47 -8.42 7.63
CA TYR A 198 -1.56 -9.52 7.31
C TYR A 198 -2.20 -10.91 7.55
N LYS A 199 -1.62 -11.95 6.94
CA LYS A 199 -2.24 -13.29 6.86
C LYS A 199 -2.46 -13.94 8.23
N SER A 200 -1.46 -13.96 9.10
CA SER A 200 -1.57 -14.60 10.41
C SER A 200 -2.61 -13.91 11.28
N PHE A 201 -2.69 -12.57 11.26
CA PHE A 201 -3.76 -11.86 11.96
C PHE A 201 -5.14 -12.35 11.55
N TRP A 202 -5.41 -12.36 10.23
CA TRP A 202 -6.73 -12.73 9.71
C TRP A 202 -7.14 -14.16 10.08
N ILE A 203 -6.19 -15.09 10.06
CA ILE A 203 -6.43 -16.50 10.41
C ILE A 203 -6.57 -16.68 11.91
N ASP A 204 -5.58 -16.20 12.67
CA ASP A 204 -5.40 -16.55 14.07
C ASP A 204 -6.36 -15.76 14.98
N ASN A 205 -6.69 -14.52 14.60
CA ASN A 205 -7.54 -13.63 15.39
C ASN A 205 -9.01 -13.60 14.90
N LEU A 206 -9.27 -13.74 13.60
CA LEU A 206 -10.62 -13.64 13.04
C LEU A 206 -11.22 -14.96 12.54
N TRP A 207 -10.50 -16.08 12.64
CA TRP A 207 -10.90 -17.40 12.10
C TRP A 207 -11.07 -17.44 10.58
N ASN A 208 -10.26 -16.66 9.86
CA ASN A 208 -10.13 -16.71 8.41
C ASN A 208 -11.47 -16.59 7.63
N PRO A 209 -12.30 -15.56 7.90
CA PRO A 209 -13.60 -15.42 7.25
C PRO A 209 -13.44 -15.18 5.74
N ALA A 210 -14.18 -15.95 4.92
CA ALA A 210 -14.09 -15.89 3.46
C ALA A 210 -15.01 -14.84 2.80
N GLN A 211 -15.92 -14.22 3.57
CA GLN A 211 -16.96 -13.34 3.04
C GLN A 211 -16.46 -12.02 2.44
N PHE A 212 -15.19 -11.66 2.67
CA PHE A 212 -14.61 -10.40 2.25
C PHE A 212 -13.88 -10.45 0.90
N GLY A 213 -13.92 -11.58 0.20
CA GLY A 213 -13.20 -11.80 -1.07
C GLY A 213 -13.53 -10.83 -2.21
N ASN A 214 -14.65 -10.11 -2.12
CA ASN A 214 -15.05 -9.08 -3.10
C ASN A 214 -14.48 -7.68 -2.79
N TYR A 215 -13.85 -7.48 -1.63
CA TYR A 215 -13.16 -6.23 -1.31
C TYR A 215 -11.71 -6.28 -1.82
N PRO A 216 -11.15 -5.18 -2.35
CA PRO A 216 -9.73 -5.08 -2.61
C PRO A 216 -8.91 -5.40 -1.37
N LEU A 217 -7.92 -6.28 -1.51
CA LEU A 217 -7.02 -6.65 -0.41
C LEU A 217 -5.71 -5.89 -0.54
N TRP A 218 -5.33 -5.19 0.52
CA TRP A 218 -4.00 -4.69 0.76
C TRP A 218 -3.34 -5.61 1.79
N ILE A 219 -2.37 -6.42 1.36
CA ILE A 219 -1.78 -7.45 2.24
C ILE A 219 -0.36 -7.05 2.64
N ALA A 220 -0.08 -7.07 3.94
CA ALA A 220 1.27 -6.97 4.46
C ALA A 220 1.96 -8.34 4.49
N SER A 221 3.14 -8.40 3.88
CA SER A 221 3.99 -9.60 3.86
C SER A 221 5.41 -9.26 3.41
N TYR A 222 6.36 -9.25 4.34
CA TYR A 222 7.76 -8.88 4.07
C TYR A 222 8.59 -10.08 3.62
N GLN A 223 8.15 -10.72 2.54
CA GLN A 223 8.76 -11.94 1.99
C GLN A 223 9.14 -11.74 0.53
N ALA A 224 10.15 -12.45 0.03
CA ALA A 224 10.59 -12.30 -1.36
C ALA A 224 9.60 -12.85 -2.40
N GLN A 225 8.60 -13.61 -1.98
CA GLN A 225 7.66 -14.31 -2.87
C GLN A 225 6.24 -13.80 -2.66
N LYS A 226 5.39 -14.01 -3.68
CA LYS A 226 3.98 -13.62 -3.64
C LYS A 226 3.33 -14.11 -2.34
N PRO A 227 2.63 -13.24 -1.59
CA PRO A 227 2.03 -13.63 -0.32
C PRO A 227 0.95 -14.68 -0.51
N GLY A 228 0.91 -15.65 0.40
CA GLY A 228 -0.28 -16.47 0.58
C GLY A 228 -1.42 -15.62 1.15
N LEU A 229 -2.63 -15.78 0.64
CA LEU A 229 -3.76 -14.91 0.99
C LEU A 229 -4.70 -15.56 2.02
N PRO A 230 -5.43 -14.77 2.82
CA PRO A 230 -6.53 -15.28 3.61
C PRO A 230 -7.68 -15.78 2.72
N ALA A 231 -8.59 -16.57 3.31
CA ALA A 231 -9.71 -17.14 2.58
C ALA A 231 -10.62 -16.07 1.95
N GLY A 232 -11.21 -16.39 0.80
CA GLY A 232 -12.07 -15.48 0.03
C GLY A 232 -11.32 -14.70 -1.05
N TRP A 233 -10.07 -14.29 -0.81
CA TRP A 233 -9.30 -13.55 -1.81
C TRP A 233 -8.54 -14.46 -2.78
N ALA A 234 -8.78 -14.27 -4.07
CA ALA A 234 -8.02 -14.91 -5.13
C ALA A 234 -6.70 -14.17 -5.44
N ASN A 235 -6.68 -12.85 -5.25
CA ASN A 235 -5.53 -11.98 -5.47
C ASN A 235 -5.52 -10.83 -4.45
N GLN A 236 -4.35 -10.26 -4.21
CA GLN A 236 -4.23 -8.94 -3.59
C GLN A 236 -4.41 -7.84 -4.65
N THR A 237 -4.81 -6.65 -4.22
CA THR A 237 -4.79 -5.40 -4.99
C THR A 237 -3.53 -4.58 -4.70
N ILE A 238 -3.10 -4.53 -3.44
CA ILE A 238 -1.86 -3.87 -3.01
C ILE A 238 -1.07 -4.85 -2.15
N TRP A 239 0.24 -4.84 -2.29
CA TRP A 239 1.16 -5.60 -1.46
C TRP A 239 2.11 -4.66 -0.75
N GLN A 240 2.01 -4.58 0.59
CA GLN A 240 3.02 -3.96 1.43
C GLN A 240 4.15 -4.98 1.63
N TYR A 241 5.24 -4.77 0.90
CA TYR A 241 6.33 -5.75 0.78
C TYR A 241 7.52 -5.42 1.68
N PHE A 242 7.54 -4.21 2.23
CA PHE A 242 8.51 -3.77 3.20
C PHE A 242 7.82 -2.91 4.22
N GLY A 243 8.03 -3.22 5.49
CA GLY A 243 7.77 -2.29 6.58
C GLY A 243 9.01 -2.16 7.44
N ALA A 244 9.18 -1.05 8.14
CA ALA A 244 10.26 -0.85 9.10
C ALA A 244 9.78 -1.25 10.50
N PRO A 245 9.76 -2.54 10.88
CA PRO A 245 8.77 -3.01 11.84
C PRO A 245 9.05 -2.56 13.28
N ASP A 246 10.25 -2.07 13.62
CA ASP A 246 10.64 -1.82 15.01
C ASP A 246 11.76 -0.77 15.18
N SER A 247 11.72 0.36 14.45
CA SER A 247 12.72 1.43 14.66
C SER A 247 12.17 2.84 14.44
N PRO A 248 11.63 3.50 15.49
CA PRO A 248 11.42 4.94 15.45
C PRO A 248 12.77 5.68 15.52
N PRO A 249 13.01 6.71 14.69
CA PRO A 249 12.39 7.03 13.40
C PRO A 249 13.35 6.67 12.26
N THR A 250 13.13 5.55 11.55
CA THR A 250 13.71 5.43 10.21
C THR A 250 12.87 6.27 9.26
N ASN A 251 13.55 7.16 8.56
CA ASN A 251 13.11 8.01 7.45
C ASN A 251 12.59 7.23 6.21
N ILE A 252 12.16 5.99 6.39
CA ILE A 252 11.70 5.09 5.34
C ILE A 252 10.26 4.73 5.68
N ALA A 253 9.34 5.18 4.85
CA ALA A 253 7.94 4.75 4.88
C ALA A 253 7.84 3.26 4.55
N ASP A 254 6.74 2.64 4.95
CA ASP A 254 6.41 1.30 4.47
C ASP A 254 6.19 1.37 2.96
N LEU A 255 6.65 0.36 2.23
CA LEU A 255 6.63 0.37 0.76
C LEU A 255 5.61 -0.62 0.22
N ASP A 256 4.86 -0.12 -0.76
CA ASP A 256 3.74 -0.81 -1.38
C ASP A 256 3.95 -0.99 -2.87
N GLN A 257 3.33 -2.03 -3.41
CA GLN A 257 3.16 -2.18 -4.84
C GLN A 257 1.72 -2.46 -5.20
N PHE A 258 1.20 -1.73 -6.18
CA PHE A 258 -0.10 -2.01 -6.78
C PHE A 258 -0.02 -3.21 -7.73
N ASN A 259 -0.97 -4.14 -7.62
CA ASN A 259 -1.04 -5.31 -8.50
C ASN A 259 -1.77 -4.98 -9.81
N GLY A 260 -1.03 -4.36 -10.71
CA GLY A 260 -1.50 -4.00 -12.04
C GLY A 260 -0.61 -2.94 -12.67
N THR A 261 -1.06 -2.41 -13.80
CA THR A 261 -0.39 -1.32 -14.51
C THR A 261 -0.74 0.05 -13.91
N GLN A 262 0.03 1.08 -14.27
CA GLN A 262 -0.29 2.47 -13.90
C GLN A 262 -1.68 2.90 -14.38
N ALA A 263 -2.11 2.44 -15.56
CA ALA A 263 -3.44 2.73 -16.07
C ALA A 263 -4.52 2.15 -15.14
N GLN A 264 -4.33 0.92 -14.66
CA GLN A 264 -5.24 0.29 -13.71
C GLN A 264 -5.22 0.97 -12.34
N LEU A 265 -4.05 1.42 -11.86
CA LEU A 265 -3.95 2.25 -10.64
C LEU A 265 -4.74 3.55 -10.79
N LYS A 266 -4.59 4.25 -11.93
CA LYS A 266 -5.35 5.47 -12.22
C LYS A 266 -6.86 5.20 -12.24
N THR A 267 -7.29 4.11 -12.88
CA THR A 267 -8.70 3.67 -12.86
C THR A 267 -9.18 3.37 -11.44
N PHE A 268 -8.36 2.70 -10.63
CA PHE A 268 -8.68 2.41 -9.24
C PHE A 268 -8.83 3.68 -8.39
N ALA A 269 -8.10 4.74 -8.74
CA ALA A 269 -8.15 6.06 -8.14
C ALA A 269 -9.23 7.01 -8.71
N LEU A 270 -10.15 6.50 -9.54
CA LEU A 270 -11.30 7.23 -10.07
C LEU A 270 -12.61 6.69 -9.48
N VAL A 271 -13.64 7.55 -9.44
CA VAL A 271 -15.00 7.18 -9.02
C VAL A 271 -15.83 6.88 -10.25
N GLY A 272 -16.31 5.64 -10.38
CA GLY A 272 -17.28 5.23 -11.40
C GLY A 272 -16.75 5.32 -12.84
N ILE A 273 -16.74 4.18 -13.56
CA ILE A 273 -16.72 4.20 -15.03
C ILE A 273 -18.14 3.92 -15.50
#